data_AF-A0A8D9BEA6-F1
#
_entry.id   AF-A0A8D9BEA6-F1
#
_cell.length_a   1.000
_cell.length_b   1.000
_cell.length_c   1.000
_cell.angle_alpha   90.00
_cell.angle_beta   90.00
_cell.angle_gamma   90.00
#
_symmetry.space_group_name_H-M   'P 1'
#
loop_
_entity.id
_entity.type
_entity.pdbx_description
1 polymer ?
#
loop_
_entity_poly.entity_id
_entity_poly.type
_entity_poly.pdbx_seq_one_letter_code
_entity_poly.pdbx_strand_id
1 'polypeptide(L)'
;MTHLLLETIGDPAFTTLLYDGPPTAHTYIERSDILLDLYLNTPDKALNETPLHFASKFGSVECVRRLITCSKTQVNARNKEGKTPLDIMQSHMVTMLLATYLEVKRICQVRARITMKHSNHIICI
;
A
#
# COMPACT_ATOMS: atom_id res chain seq x y z
N MET A 1 -0.90 15.98 -7.71
CA MET A 1 -0.90 14.95 -8.77
C MET A 1 -1.23 13.54 -8.26
N THR A 2 -0.73 13.10 -7.10
CA THR A 2 -1.03 11.76 -6.55
C THR A 2 -2.51 11.54 -6.17
N HIS A 3 -3.23 12.60 -5.78
CA HIS A 3 -4.65 12.53 -5.40
C HIS A 3 -5.57 12.17 -6.56
N LEU A 4 -5.43 12.87 -7.68
CA LEU A 4 -6.31 12.72 -8.84
C LEU A 4 -6.18 11.32 -9.46
N LEU A 5 -4.96 10.81 -9.59
CA LEU A 5 -4.74 9.45 -10.12
C LEU A 5 -5.38 8.37 -9.25
N LEU A 6 -5.28 8.47 -7.93
CA LEU A 6 -5.86 7.48 -7.01
C LEU A 6 -7.40 7.54 -7.02
N GLU A 7 -7.99 8.73 -7.10
CA GLU A 7 -9.45 8.88 -7.23
C GLU A 7 -9.96 8.39 -8.58
N THR A 8 -9.27 8.75 -9.67
CA THR A 8 -9.69 8.37 -11.03
C THR A 8 -9.57 6.86 -11.26
N ILE A 9 -8.54 6.18 -10.75
CA ILE A 9 -8.39 4.71 -10.89
C ILE A 9 -9.38 3.95 -9.98
N GLY A 10 -9.80 4.57 -8.89
CA GLY A 10 -10.83 4.06 -7.98
C GLY A 10 -12.27 4.32 -8.43
N ASP A 11 -12.49 4.98 -9.57
CA ASP A 11 -13.82 5.28 -10.10
C ASP A 11 -14.33 4.16 -11.05
N PRO A 12 -15.46 3.50 -10.74
CA PRO A 12 -16.08 2.51 -11.62
C PRO A 12 -16.42 3.04 -13.01
N ALA A 13 -16.80 4.32 -13.13
CA ALA A 13 -17.13 4.94 -14.40
C ALA A 13 -15.88 5.04 -15.30
N PHE A 14 -14.73 5.39 -14.72
CA PHE A 14 -13.47 5.47 -15.44
C PHE A 14 -13.02 4.10 -15.97
N THR A 15 -13.15 3.04 -15.18
CA THR A 15 -12.75 1.69 -15.62
C THR A 15 -13.66 1.08 -16.68
N THR A 16 -14.94 1.46 -16.69
CA THR A 16 -15.91 1.06 -17.72
C THR A 16 -15.58 1.76 -19.05
N LEU A 17 -15.12 3.02 -18.98
CA LEU A 17 -14.65 3.76 -20.15
C LEU A 17 -13.33 3.20 -20.72
N LEU A 18 -12.48 2.63 -19.87
CA LEU A 18 -11.15 2.13 -20.28
C LEU A 18 -11.20 0.74 -20.95
N TYR A 19 -12.25 -0.05 -20.69
CA TYR A 19 -12.39 -1.41 -21.19
C TYR A 19 -13.83 -1.65 -21.65
N ASP A 20 -14.03 -1.69 -22.96
CA ASP A 20 -15.34 -1.79 -23.66
C ASP A 20 -15.95 -3.21 -23.50
N GLY A 21 -16.32 -3.60 -22.29
CA GLY A 21 -16.87 -4.92 -21.96
C GLY A 21 -17.81 -4.90 -20.75
N PRO A 22 -18.68 -5.91 -20.59
CA PRO A 22 -19.70 -5.91 -19.54
C PRO A 22 -19.03 -5.87 -18.16
N PRO A 23 -19.35 -4.88 -17.30
CA PRO A 23 -18.76 -4.77 -15.98
C PRO A 23 -19.28 -5.91 -15.11
N THR A 24 -18.51 -6.99 -15.00
CA THR A 24 -18.70 -7.96 -13.92
C THR A 24 -17.91 -7.46 -12.71
N ALA A 25 -18.54 -7.44 -11.54
CA ALA A 25 -17.97 -6.86 -10.32
C ALA A 25 -16.58 -7.42 -9.96
N HIS A 26 -16.35 -8.70 -10.24
CA HIS A 26 -15.06 -9.37 -10.04
C HIS A 26 -13.93 -8.72 -10.87
N THR A 27 -14.23 -8.36 -12.11
CA THR A 27 -13.23 -7.87 -13.05
C THR A 27 -12.86 -6.40 -12.81
N TYR A 28 -13.75 -5.62 -12.20
CA TYR A 28 -13.47 -4.25 -11.78
C TYR A 28 -12.48 -4.21 -10.61
N ILE A 29 -12.79 -4.95 -9.55
CA ILE A 29 -12.00 -4.97 -8.32
C ILE A 29 -10.60 -5.50 -8.61
N GLU A 30 -10.48 -6.62 -9.33
CA GLU A 30 -9.17 -7.18 -9.69
C GLU A 30 -8.32 -6.22 -10.54
N ARG A 31 -8.94 -5.45 -11.44
CA ARG A 31 -8.19 -4.53 -12.31
C ARG A 31 -7.76 -3.26 -11.60
N SER A 32 -8.63 -2.65 -10.80
CA SER A 32 -8.24 -1.54 -9.93
C SER A 32 -7.15 -1.98 -8.94
N ASP A 33 -7.20 -3.22 -8.48
CA ASP A 33 -6.15 -3.82 -7.65
C ASP A 33 -4.80 -3.91 -8.37
N ILE A 34 -4.78 -4.42 -9.60
CA ILE A 34 -3.56 -4.50 -10.42
C ILE A 34 -3.00 -3.10 -10.72
N LEU A 35 -3.85 -2.14 -11.11
CA LEU A 35 -3.41 -0.78 -11.44
C LEU A 35 -2.83 -0.06 -10.21
N LEU A 36 -3.45 -0.24 -9.04
CA LEU A 36 -2.94 0.30 -7.78
C LEU A 36 -1.61 -0.37 -7.39
N ASP A 37 -1.47 -1.67 -7.57
CA ASP A 37 -0.21 -2.37 -7.30
C ASP A 37 0.92 -1.87 -8.21
N LEU A 38 0.66 -1.75 -9.52
CA LEU A 38 1.59 -1.17 -10.47
C LEU A 38 1.99 0.25 -10.09
N TYR A 39 1.05 1.10 -9.68
CA TYR A 39 1.38 2.47 -9.30
C TYR A 39 2.19 2.56 -7.99
N LEU A 40 1.83 1.78 -6.98
CA LEU A 40 2.37 1.90 -5.63
C LEU A 40 3.67 1.13 -5.42
N ASN A 41 3.89 0.05 -6.17
CA ASN A 41 4.93 -0.93 -5.90
C ASN A 41 5.87 -1.21 -7.07
N THR A 42 5.64 -0.64 -8.27
CA THR A 42 6.57 -0.86 -9.39
C THR A 42 7.96 -0.32 -9.05
N PRO A 43 8.99 -1.19 -9.01
CA PRO A 43 10.32 -0.76 -8.70
C PRO A 43 11.01 -0.14 -9.93
N ASP A 44 11.98 0.73 -9.68
CA ASP A 44 12.85 1.24 -10.73
C ASP A 44 13.77 0.13 -11.29
N LYS A 45 14.23 0.29 -12.53
CA LYS A 45 15.07 -0.73 -13.18
C LYS A 45 16.52 -0.74 -12.67
N ALA A 46 17.03 0.39 -12.19
CA ALA A 46 18.41 0.54 -11.77
C ALA A 46 18.67 -0.11 -10.42
N LEU A 47 17.94 0.27 -9.36
CA LEU A 47 18.17 -0.19 -8.00
C LEU A 47 17.05 -1.05 -7.42
N ASN A 48 15.98 -1.30 -8.16
CA ASN A 48 14.77 -1.96 -7.64
C ASN A 48 14.13 -1.18 -6.48
N GLU A 49 14.24 0.14 -6.49
CA GLU A 49 13.65 1.07 -5.54
C GLU A 49 12.17 1.32 -5.90
N THR A 50 11.27 1.01 -4.97
CA THR A 50 9.84 1.32 -5.11
C THR A 50 9.56 2.82 -4.91
N PRO A 51 8.37 3.35 -5.26
CA PRO A 51 8.01 4.74 -4.99
C PRO A 51 8.21 5.15 -3.52
N LEU A 52 8.02 4.21 -2.60
CA LEU A 52 8.26 4.43 -1.16
C LEU A 52 9.76 4.55 -0.82
N HIS A 53 10.65 3.84 -1.52
CA HIS A 53 12.09 4.03 -1.38
C HIS A 53 12.48 5.46 -1.77
N PHE A 54 12.01 5.96 -2.92
CA PHE A 54 12.28 7.34 -3.34
C PHE A 54 11.75 8.37 -2.33
N ALA A 55 10.50 8.22 -1.90
CA ALA A 55 9.91 9.12 -0.90
C ALA A 55 10.72 9.14 0.42
N SER A 56 11.22 7.99 0.84
CA SER A 56 12.06 7.83 2.04
C SER A 56 13.45 8.44 1.86
N LYS A 57 14.08 8.17 0.72
CA LYS A 57 15.41 8.65 0.33
C LYS A 57 15.48 10.18 0.26
N PHE A 58 14.45 10.81 -0.30
CA PHE A 58 14.37 12.27 -0.43
C PHE A 58 13.74 12.96 0.79
N GLY A 59 13.37 12.22 1.83
CA GLY A 59 12.83 12.81 3.05
C GLY A 59 11.41 13.39 2.90
N SER A 60 10.66 13.02 1.86
CA SER A 60 9.35 13.60 1.54
C SER A 60 8.25 13.01 2.42
N VAL A 61 8.01 13.65 3.57
CA VAL A 61 7.03 13.21 4.57
C VAL A 61 5.63 13.06 3.98
N GLU A 62 5.17 14.00 3.14
CA GLU A 62 3.83 13.90 2.57
C GLU A 62 3.68 12.77 1.55
N CYS A 63 4.72 12.51 0.76
CA CYS A 63 4.69 11.34 -0.13
C CYS A 63 4.65 10.05 0.67
N VAL A 64 5.48 9.93 1.72
CA VAL A 64 5.48 8.75 2.60
C VAL A 64 4.12 8.57 3.27
N ARG A 65 3.53 9.62 3.85
CA ARG A 65 2.21 9.57 4.49
C ARG A 65 1.13 9.03 3.55
N ARG A 66 1.10 9.52 2.30
CA ARG A 66 0.10 9.09 1.32
C ARG A 66 0.30 7.65 0.90
N LEU A 67 1.54 7.26 0.61
CA LEU A 67 1.88 5.90 0.22
C LEU A 67 1.53 4.90 1.35
N ILE A 68 1.90 5.16 2.61
CA ILE A 68 1.58 4.23 3.71
C ILE A 68 0.09 4.17 4.03
N THR A 69 -0.68 5.23 3.76
CA THR A 69 -2.14 5.21 3.97
C THR A 69 -2.82 4.23 3.00
N CYS A 70 -2.19 3.93 1.87
CA CYS A 70 -2.70 2.96 0.92
C CYS A 70 -2.45 1.53 1.44
N SER A 71 -3.52 0.73 1.54
CA SER A 71 -3.47 -0.63 2.10
C SER A 71 -2.54 -1.58 1.33
N LYS A 72 -2.39 -1.35 0.01
CA LYS A 72 -1.61 -2.19 -0.92
C LYS A 72 -0.13 -1.81 -1.03
N THR A 73 0.32 -0.74 -0.38
CA THR A 73 1.72 -0.35 -0.47
C THR A 73 2.62 -1.32 0.28
N GLN A 74 3.65 -1.80 -0.42
CA GLN A 74 4.66 -2.71 0.12
C GLN A 74 5.72 -1.91 0.91
N VAL A 75 5.43 -1.72 2.20
CA VAL A 75 6.29 -0.96 3.12
C VAL A 75 7.64 -1.61 3.43
N ASN A 76 7.75 -2.93 3.24
CA ASN A 76 8.94 -3.72 3.54
C ASN A 76 9.64 -4.26 2.27
N ALA A 77 9.35 -3.71 1.10
CA ALA A 77 10.02 -4.10 -0.13
C ALA A 77 11.55 -3.89 -0.01
N ARG A 78 12.36 -4.76 -0.61
CA ARG A 78 13.82 -4.63 -0.59
C ARG A 78 14.35 -4.23 -1.96
N ASN A 79 15.23 -3.24 -1.98
CA ASN A 79 15.96 -2.86 -3.19
C ASN A 79 17.10 -3.87 -3.51
N LYS A 80 17.87 -3.64 -4.58
CA LYS A 80 19.01 -4.51 -4.98
C LYS A 80 20.13 -4.55 -3.94
N GLU A 81 20.21 -3.57 -3.06
CA GLU A 81 21.16 -3.54 -1.95
C GLU A 81 20.65 -4.29 -0.71
N GLY A 82 19.45 -4.89 -0.79
CA GLY A 82 18.80 -5.57 0.34
C GLY A 82 18.19 -4.62 1.37
N LYS A 83 18.19 -3.31 1.11
CA LYS A 83 17.68 -2.27 2.01
C LYS A 83 16.19 -2.05 1.81
N THR A 84 15.47 -1.81 2.89
CA THR A 84 14.06 -1.41 2.91
C THR A 84 13.92 0.11 2.76
N PRO A 85 12.72 0.65 2.49
CA PRO A 85 12.49 2.09 2.50
C PRO A 85 12.89 2.73 3.83
N LEU A 86 12.72 2.00 4.95
CA LEU A 86 13.11 2.45 6.29
C LEU A 86 14.63 2.59 6.43
N ASP A 87 15.40 1.69 5.81
CA ASP A 87 16.86 1.64 5.94
C ASP A 87 17.57 2.77 5.17
N ILE A 88 16.91 3.34 4.14
CA ILE A 88 17.48 4.42 3.30
C ILE A 88 16.98 5.81 3.66
N MET A 89 16.23 5.94 4.77
CA MET A 89 15.66 7.21 5.19
C MET A 89 16.73 8.20 5.61
N GLN A 90 16.66 9.41 5.07
CA GLN A 90 17.57 10.49 5.47
C GLN A 90 17.03 11.36 6.62
N SER A 91 15.71 11.36 6.84
CA SER A 91 15.05 12.27 7.78
C SER A 91 14.38 11.54 8.95
N HIS A 92 14.75 11.94 10.17
CA HIS A 92 14.18 11.43 11.42
C HIS A 92 12.65 11.58 11.47
N MET A 93 12.10 12.63 10.85
CA MET A 93 10.64 12.85 10.81
C MET A 93 9.94 11.75 10.00
N VAL A 94 10.54 11.34 8.89
CA VAL A 94 9.98 10.25 8.07
C VAL A 94 10.15 8.92 8.80
N THR A 95 11.29 8.68 9.46
CA THR A 95 11.55 7.48 10.28
C THR A 95 10.50 7.28 11.35
N MET A 96 10.17 8.33 12.11
CA MET A 96 9.12 8.30 13.12
C MET A 96 7.75 7.99 12.52
N LEU A 97 7.42 8.57 11.35
CA LEU A 97 6.14 8.32 10.68
C LEU A 97 5.98 6.87 10.23
N LEU A 98 7.00 6.30 9.58
CA LEU A 98 6.93 4.92 9.09
C LEU A 98 6.93 3.91 10.24
N ALA A 99 7.76 4.15 11.27
CA ALA A 99 7.82 3.30 12.46
C ALA A 99 6.51 3.29 13.25
N THR A 100 5.91 4.47 13.48
CA THR A 100 4.60 4.58 14.15
C THR A 100 3.49 3.90 13.33
N TYR A 101 3.48 4.08 12.01
CA TYR A 101 2.53 3.40 11.14
C TYR A 101 2.66 1.87 11.20
N LEU A 102 3.89 1.33 11.14
CA LEU A 102 4.13 -0.11 11.25
C LEU A 102 3.65 -0.66 12.58
N GLU A 103 3.88 0.07 13.67
CA GLU A 103 3.44 -0.34 15.00
C GLU A 103 1.91 -0.32 15.14
N VAL A 104 1.24 0.72 14.64
CA VAL A 104 -0.23 0.79 14.61
C VAL A 104 -0.80 -0.34 13.72
N LYS A 105 -0.22 -0.58 12.54
CA LYS A 105 -0.64 -1.67 11.64
C LYS A 105 -0.48 -3.03 12.30
N ARG A 106 0.62 -3.25 13.02
CA ARG A 106 0.87 -4.47 13.81
C ARG A 106 -0.19 -4.66 14.89
N ILE A 107 -0.52 -3.61 15.66
CA ILE A 107 -1.55 -3.65 16.70
C ILE A 107 -2.93 -3.96 16.10
N CYS A 108 -3.30 -3.31 14.99
CA CYS A 108 -4.57 -3.57 14.31
C CYS A 108 -4.68 -5.00 13.77
N GLN A 109 -3.59 -5.55 13.19
CA GLN A 109 -3.56 -6.93 12.71
C GLN A 109 -3.62 -7.97 13.84
N VAL A 110 -2.95 -7.71 14.97
CA VAL A 110 -3.02 -8.56 16.17
C VAL A 110 -4.44 -8.58 16.73
N ARG A 111 -5.11 -7.41 16.80
CA ARG A 111 -6.52 -7.32 17.20
C ARG A 111 -7.45 -8.09 16.27
N ALA A 112 -7.28 -7.98 14.95
CA ALA A 112 -8.06 -8.72 13.97
C ALA A 112 -7.93 -10.26 14.13
N ARG A 113 -6.74 -10.75 14.49
CA ARG A 113 -6.51 -12.19 14.79
C ARG A 113 -7.17 -12.65 16.10
N ILE A 114 -7.25 -11.79 17.11
CA ILE A 114 -7.89 -12.13 18.40
C ILE A 114 -9.41 -12.24 18.23
N THR A 115 -10.04 -11.31 17.49
CA THR A 115 -11.47 -11.39 17.19
C THR A 115 -11.85 -12.65 16.41
N MET A 116 -11.01 -13.11 15.47
CA MET A 116 -11.25 -14.35 14.72
C MET A 116 -11.04 -15.63 15.55
N LYS A 117 -10.25 -15.59 16.63
CA LYS A 117 -10.08 -16.73 17.55
C LYS A 117 -11.22 -16.87 18.56
N HIS A 118 -11.90 -15.78 18.92
CA HIS A 118 -13.07 -15.85 19.81
C HIS A 118 -14.35 -16.36 19.13
N SER A 119 -14.39 -16.43 17.80
CA SER A 119 -15.54 -17.03 17.07
C SER A 119 -15.47 -18.55 16.89
N ASN A 120 -14.35 -19.21 17.24
CA ASN A 120 -14.19 -20.67 17.12
C ASN A 120 -14.33 -21.42 18.46
N HIS A 121 -14.99 -20.83 19.46
CA HIS A 121 -15.25 -21.50 20.75
C HIS A 121 -16.72 -21.48 21.20
N ILE A 122 -17.65 -21.20 20.29
CA ILE A 122 -19.08 -21.36 20.58
C ILE A 122 -19.70 -22.27 19.50
N ILE A 123 -19.38 -23.57 19.59
CA ILE A 123 -20.34 -24.62 19.25
C ILE A 123 -20.69 -25.30 20.58
N CYS A 124 -21.87 -24.97 21.07
CA CYS A 124 -22.74 -25.64 22.03
C CYS A 124 -23.93 -24.68 22.07
N ILE A 125 -25.09 -24.95 21.45
CA ILE A 125 -25.99 -26.10 21.56
C ILE A 125 -26.94 -26.06 20.34
#